data_AF-A0A959Y0B6-F1
#
_entry.id   AF-A0A959Y0B6-F1
#
_cell.length_a   1.000
_cell.length_b   1.000
_cell.length_c   1.000
_cell.angle_alpha   90.00
_cell.angle_beta   90.00
_cell.angle_gamma   90.00
#
_symmetry.space_group_name_H-M   'P 1'
#
loop_
_entity.id
_entity.type
_entity.pdbx_description
1 polymer ?
#
loop_
_entity_poly.entity_id
_entity_poly.type
_entity_poly.pdbx_seq_one_letter_code
_entity_poly.pdbx_strand_id
1 'polypeptide(L)' 'RSATVTFPGLPSGQYAIAILHDENDDEKMNKNFFGIPKEGYGFSNNVTGMFGPPSFGKASFSYTANTDIYLRIKTRY' A
#
# COMPACT_ATOMS: atom_id res chain seq x y z
N ARG A 1 -14.39 -0.29 -6.63
CA ARG A 1 -13.55 0.34 -7.68
C ARG A 1 -12.18 -0.33 -7.65
N SER A 2 -11.42 -0.29 -8.75
CA SER A 2 -10.06 -0.81 -8.83
C SER A 2 -9.20 0.14 -9.64
N ALA A 3 -7.93 0.27 -9.26
CA ALA A 3 -6.91 0.98 -10.02
C ALA A 3 -5.74 0.03 -10.30
N THR A 4 -5.04 0.29 -11.40
CA THR A 4 -3.83 -0.46 -11.79
C THR A 4 -2.71 0.54 -12.05
N VAL A 5 -1.55 0.28 -11.47
CA VAL A 5 -0.34 1.08 -11.61
C VAL A 5 0.80 0.14 -11.99
N THR A 6 1.64 0.57 -12.93
CA THR A 6 2.80 -0.18 -13.42
C THR A 6 4.07 0.60 -13.12
N PHE A 7 5.07 -0.08 -12.55
CA PHE A 7 6.38 0.49 -12.23
C PHE A 7 7.45 -0.19 -13.11
N PRO A 8 7.84 0.40 -14.25
CA PRO A 8 8.84 -0.19 -15.12
C PRO A 8 10.26 0.04 -14.60
N GLY A 9 11.18 -0.89 -14.91
CA GLY A 9 12.62 -0.69 -14.71
C GLY A 9 13.08 -0.65 -13.25
N LEU A 10 12.35 -1.30 -12.33
CA LEU A 10 12.80 -1.42 -10.95
C LEU A 10 14.06 -2.32 -10.87
N PRO A 11 15.06 -1.96 -10.05
CA PRO A 11 16.17 -2.85 -9.76
C PRO A 11 15.75 -4.00 -8.82
N SER A 12 16.54 -5.07 -8.76
CA SER A 12 16.33 -6.13 -7.78
C SER A 12 16.43 -5.57 -6.36
N GLY A 13 15.54 -5.97 -5.46
CA GLY A 13 15.52 -5.44 -4.11
C GLY A 13 14.33 -5.91 -3.28
N GLN A 14 14.23 -5.36 -2.07
CA GLN A 14 13.10 -5.59 -1.19
C GLN A 14 12.20 -4.36 -1.21
N TYR A 15 10.93 -4.55 -1.52
CA TYR A 15 9.96 -3.47 -1.70
C TYR A 15 8.74 -3.69 -0.84
N ALA A 16 8.09 -2.59 -0.44
CA ALA A 16 6.75 -2.61 0.13
C ALA A 16 5.92 -1.54 -0.57
N ILE A 17 4.63 -1.81 -0.76
CA ILE A 17 3.66 -0.88 -1.34
C ILE A 17 2.68 -0.48 -0.24
N ALA A 18 2.44 0.82 -0.12
CA ALA A 18 1.33 1.38 0.64
C ALA A 18 0.43 2.13 -0.34
N ILE A 19 -0.88 1.98 -0.17
CA ILE A 19 -1.92 2.63 -0.96
C ILE A 19 -2.72 3.53 -0.04
N LEU A 20 -2.96 4.75 -0.50
CA LEU A 20 -3.99 5.66 0.00
C LEU A 20 -4.92 5.99 -1.18
N HIS A 21 -6.21 5.82 -0.96
CA HIS A 21 -7.27 6.25 -1.86
C HIS A 21 -7.77 7.58 -1.32
N ASP A 22 -7.21 8.67 -1.83
CA ASP A 22 -7.69 10.03 -1.56
C ASP A 22 -9.05 10.20 -2.24
N GLU A 23 -10.13 10.21 -1.46
CA GLU A 23 -11.49 10.21 -1.98
C GLU A 23 -12.05 11.62 -2.16
N ASN A 24 -11.50 12.58 -1.42
CA ASN A 24 -11.95 13.96 -1.42
C ASN A 24 -10.97 14.92 -2.13
N ASP A 25 -9.89 14.39 -2.71
CA ASP A 25 -8.91 15.10 -3.55
C ASP A 25 -8.24 16.26 -2.78
N ASP A 26 -7.97 16.04 -1.49
CA ASP A 26 -7.37 17.05 -0.61
C ASP A 26 -5.88 16.83 -0.32
N GLU A 27 -5.29 15.80 -0.95
CA GLU A 27 -3.91 15.34 -0.81
C GLU A 27 -3.51 14.96 0.63
N LYS A 28 -4.49 14.77 1.52
CA LYS A 28 -4.28 14.48 2.94
C LYS A 28 -4.93 13.16 3.30
N MET A 29 -4.21 12.36 4.07
CA MET A 29 -4.82 11.21 4.73
C MET A 29 -5.75 11.71 5.84
N ASN A 30 -7.04 11.72 5.58
CA ASN A 30 -8.04 12.10 6.57
C ASN A 30 -8.14 11.04 7.67
N LYS A 31 -8.10 11.48 8.93
CA LYS A 31 -8.13 10.58 10.10
C LYS A 31 -9.24 10.97 11.07
N ASN A 32 -9.73 10.01 11.85
CA ASN A 32 -10.60 10.30 12.98
C ASN A 32 -9.78 10.74 14.21
N PHE A 33 -10.46 11.05 15.32
CA PHE A 33 -9.82 11.50 16.56
C PHE A 33 -8.83 10.47 17.16
N PHE A 34 -8.99 9.19 16.80
CA PHE A 34 -8.10 8.09 17.19
C PHE A 34 -6.98 7.82 16.17
N GLY A 35 -6.83 8.67 15.14
CA GLY A 35 -5.80 8.52 14.11
C GLY A 35 -6.08 7.44 13.07
N ILE A 36 -7.28 6.86 13.06
CA ILE A 36 -7.68 5.84 12.09
C ILE A 36 -8.01 6.53 10.76
N PRO A 37 -7.45 6.07 9.62
CA PRO A 37 -7.82 6.60 8.31
C PRO A 37 -9.33 6.55 8.08
N LYS A 38 -9.89 7.61 7.51
CA LYS A 38 -11.30 7.67 7.08
C LYS A 38 -11.49 7.28 5.62
N GLU A 39 -10.37 7.15 4.90
CA GLU A 39 -10.32 6.89 3.48
C GLU A 39 -9.64 5.55 3.22
N GLY A 40 -9.79 5.03 2.01
CA GLY A 40 -9.30 3.70 1.66
C GLY A 40 -7.79 3.61 1.79
N TYR A 41 -7.27 2.64 2.55
CA TYR A 41 -5.83 2.39 2.65
C TYR A 41 -5.50 0.91 2.54
N GLY A 42 -4.27 0.57 2.14
CA GLY A 42 -3.85 -0.81 2.02
C GLY A 42 -2.33 -0.97 1.93
N PHE A 43 -1.85 -2.19 2.14
CA PHE A 43 -0.43 -2.53 2.09
C PHE A 43 -0.20 -3.81 1.27
N SER A 44 0.99 -3.94 0.65
CA SER A 44 1.43 -5.20 0.05
C SER A 44 1.40 -6.34 1.09
N ASN A 45 1.29 -7.58 0.59
CA ASN A 45 0.95 -8.77 1.39
C ASN A 45 -0.41 -8.73 2.09
N ASN A 46 -1.24 -7.70 1.84
CA ASN A 46 -2.55 -7.51 2.49
C ASN A 46 -2.48 -7.53 4.03
N VAL A 47 -1.33 -7.17 4.60
CA VAL A 47 -1.13 -7.09 6.04
C VAL A 47 -1.80 -5.84 6.61
N THR A 48 -2.24 -5.96 7.86
CA THR A 48 -2.81 -4.85 8.64
C THR A 48 -2.01 -4.70 9.93
N GLY A 49 -1.83 -3.46 10.40
CA GLY A 49 -1.28 -3.22 11.73
C GLY A 49 -2.42 -3.00 12.74
N MET A 50 -2.19 -3.42 13.98
CA MET A 50 -3.18 -3.33 15.07
C MET A 50 -3.04 -2.02 15.87
N PHE A 51 -1.83 -1.46 15.88
CA PHE A 51 -1.47 -0.19 16.55
C PHE A 51 -0.68 0.68 15.57
N GLY A 52 -1.34 1.09 14.48
CA GLY A 52 -0.71 1.84 13.38
C GLY A 52 -0.39 0.97 12.15
N PRO A 53 0.42 1.47 11.20
CA PRO A 53 0.76 0.73 9.98
C PRO A 53 1.61 -0.52 10.29
N PRO A 54 1.58 -1.55 9.42
CA PRO A 54 2.45 -2.71 9.55
C PRO A 54 3.93 -2.32 9.39
N SER A 55 4.84 -3.12 9.94
CA SER A 55 6.27 -2.93 9.73
C SER A 55 6.65 -3.19 8.27
N PHE A 56 7.73 -2.57 7.81
CA PHE A 56 8.26 -2.78 6.46
C PHE A 56 8.43 -4.27 6.15
N GLY A 57 9.07 -5.05 7.03
CA GLY A 57 9.29 -6.48 6.81
C GLY A 57 7.99 -7.32 6.69
N LYS A 58 6.87 -6.88 7.27
CA LYS A 58 5.58 -7.56 7.10
C LYS A 58 4.93 -7.22 5.76
N ALA A 59 5.06 -5.96 5.34
CA ALA A 59 4.53 -5.49 4.07
C ALA A 59 5.45 -5.84 2.89
N SER A 60 6.73 -6.14 3.12
CA SER A 60 7.71 -6.23 2.05
C SER A 60 7.68 -7.56 1.30
N PHE A 61 8.17 -7.52 0.06
CA PHE A 61 8.37 -8.66 -0.82
C PHE A 61 9.69 -8.48 -1.58
N SER A 62 10.30 -9.58 -1.97
CA SER A 62 11.50 -9.55 -2.83
C SER A 62 11.09 -9.40 -4.30
N TYR A 63 11.79 -8.53 -5.01
CA TYR A 63 11.66 -8.34 -6.45
C TYR A 63 13.01 -8.58 -7.12
N THR A 64 12.98 -9.21 -8.29
CA THR A 64 14.16 -9.46 -9.12
C THR A 64 13.98 -8.66 -10.41
N ALA A 65 14.98 -7.86 -10.77
CA ALA A 65 14.96 -7.07 -12.00
C ALA A 65 14.67 -7.95 -13.23
N ASN A 66 13.98 -7.36 -14.21
CA ASN A 66 13.57 -8.01 -15.46
C ASN A 66 12.58 -9.17 -15.27
N THR A 67 11.90 -9.25 -14.13
CA THR A 67 10.71 -10.10 -13.96
C THR A 67 9.46 -9.26 -13.80
N ASP A 68 8.32 -9.82 -14.19
CA ASP A 68 7.01 -9.25 -13.93
C ASP A 68 6.44 -9.86 -12.66
N ILE A 69 5.91 -9.01 -11.78
CA ILE A 69 5.13 -9.42 -10.63
C ILE A 69 3.79 -8.69 -10.61
N TYR A 70 2.74 -9.40 -10.23
CA TYR A 70 1.39 -8.84 -10.11
C TYR A 70 0.95 -8.93 -8.66
N LEU A 71 0.74 -7.78 -8.03
CA LEU A 71 0.30 -7.68 -6.64
C LEU A 71 -1.12 -7.14 -6.58
N ARG A 72 -2.03 -7.92 -6.00
CA ARG A 72 -3.38 -7.47 -5.68
C ARG A 72 -3.44 -7.03 -4.22
N ILE A 73 -3.62 -5.72 -4.03
CA ILE A 73 -3.74 -5.10 -2.70
C ILE A 73 -5.21 -4.75 -2.47
N LYS A 74 -5.74 -5.17 -1.32
CA LYS A 74 -7.09 -4.87 -0.86
C LYS A 74 -7.05 -3.61 0.00
N THR A 75 -7.80 -2.60 -0.39
CA THR A 75 -8.04 -1.42 0.43
C THR A 75 -9.07 -1.72 1.51
N ARG A 76 -8.92 -1.06 2.66
CA ARG A 76 -9.83 -1.09 3.81
C ARG A 76 -10.15 0.35 4.22
N TYR A 77 -11.25 0.51 4.94
CA TYR A 77 -11.74 1.77 5.51
C TYR A 77 -11.82 1.59 7.03
#